data_AF-A0A0C2VDX7-F1
#
_entry.id   AF-A0A0C2VDX7-F1
#
_cell.length_a   1.000
_cell.length_b   1.000
_cell.length_c   1.000
_cell.angle_alpha   90.00
_cell.angle_beta   90.00
_cell.angle_gamma   90.00
#
_symmetry.space_group_name_H-M   'P 1'
#
loop_
_entity.id
_entity.type
_entity.pdbx_description
1 polymer ?
#
loop_
_entity_poly.entity_id
_entity_poly.type
_entity_poly.pdbx_seq_one_letter_code
_entity_poly.pdbx_strand_id
1 'polypeptide(L)' 'MKKQLMIFVFIFLLLSLGVHSDKWFSMPLEHISQLPSSTGYGMGAFHPIGFTILAYALFSFFAIIFKKVKNIFTKSN' A
#
# COMPACT_ATOMS: atom_id res chain seq x y z
N MET A 1 16.29 0.80 -6.64
CA MET A 1 14.98 1.27 -7.16
C MET A 1 14.02 0.11 -7.46
N LYS A 2 14.40 -0.91 -8.25
CA LYS A 2 13.55 -2.08 -8.57
C LYS A 2 12.88 -2.73 -7.35
N LYS A 3 13.64 -2.98 -6.27
CA LYS A 3 13.11 -3.53 -5.01
C LYS A 3 12.00 -2.68 -4.39
N GLN A 4 12.18 -1.36 -4.33
CA GLN A 4 11.21 -0.46 -3.71
C GLN A 4 9.94 -0.35 -4.55
N LEU A 5 10.08 -0.31 -5.87
CA LEU A 5 8.93 -0.37 -6.78
C LEU A 5 8.16 -1.69 -6.61
N MET A 6 8.85 -2.84 -6.50
CA MET A 6 8.18 -4.12 -6.23
C MET A 6 7.42 -4.12 -4.91
N ILE A 7 8.00 -3.56 -3.84
CA ILE A 7 7.31 -3.44 -2.54
C ILE A 7 6.08 -2.54 -2.66
N PHE A 8 6.22 -1.40 -3.34
CA PHE A 8 5.10 -0.47 -3.56
C PHE A 8 3.96 -1.13 -4.34
N VAL A 9 4.27 -1.79 -5.47
CA VAL A 9 3.29 -2.53 -6.28
C VAL A 9 2.66 -3.67 -5.48
N PHE A 10 3.44 -4.39 -4.68
CA PHE A 10 2.92 -5.44 -3.83
C PHE A 10 1.94 -4.91 -2.78
N ILE A 11 2.27 -3.80 -2.10
CA ILE A 11 1.37 -3.13 -1.15
C ILE A 11 0.10 -2.64 -1.86
N PHE A 12 0.23 -2.05 -3.05
CA PHE A 12 -0.90 -1.61 -3.86
C PHE A 12 -1.86 -2.77 -4.15
N LEU A 13 -1.33 -3.91 -4.62
CA LEU A 13 -2.14 -5.08 -4.94
C LEU A 13 -2.81 -5.66 -3.69
N LEU A 14 -2.07 -5.76 -2.57
CA LEU A 14 -2.65 -6.23 -1.30
C LEU A 14 -3.77 -5.32 -0.80
N LEU A 15 -3.58 -4.00 -0.84
CA LEU A 15 -4.62 -3.06 -0.41
C LEU A 15 -5.81 -3.08 -1.34
N SER A 16 -5.59 -3.05 -2.66
CA SER A 16 -6.66 -3.03 -3.66
C SER A 16 -7.48 -4.31 -3.61
N LEU A 17 -6.83 -5.48 -3.61
CA LEU A 17 -7.51 -6.78 -3.55
C LEU A 17 -8.07 -7.06 -2.15
N GLY A 18 -7.38 -6.64 -1.09
CA GLY A 18 -7.82 -6.89 0.28
C GLY A 18 -9.08 -6.09 0.64
N VAL A 19 -9.04 -4.77 0.41
CA VAL A 19 -10.13 -3.86 0.80
C VAL A 19 -11.33 -3.96 -0.13
N HIS A 20 -11.10 -4.21 -1.43
CA HIS A 20 -12.17 -4.29 -2.44
C HIS A 20 -12.34 -5.70 -3.01
N SER A 21 -11.98 -6.75 -2.26
CA SER A 21 -12.07 -8.16 -2.68
C SER A 21 -13.43 -8.49 -3.29
N ASP A 22 -14.52 -8.20 -2.57
CA ASP A 22 -15.88 -8.47 -3.05
C ASP A 22 -16.17 -7.80 -4.40
N LYS A 23 -15.73 -6.56 -4.60
CA LYS A 23 -15.96 -5.80 -5.84
C LYS A 23 -15.09 -6.32 -6.99
N TRP A 24 -13.84 -6.68 -6.72
CA TRP A 24 -12.95 -7.30 -7.71
C TRP A 24 -13.44 -8.66 -8.18
N PHE A 25 -14.01 -9.47 -7.29
CA PHE A 25 -14.47 -10.82 -7.64
C PHE A 25 -15.91 -10.87 -8.17
N SER A 26 -16.78 -9.92 -7.79
CA SER A 26 -18.16 -9.90 -8.28
C SER A 26 -18.33 -9.10 -9.57
N MET A 27 -17.79 -7.88 -9.63
CA MET A 27 -18.06 -6.92 -10.71
C MET A 27 -16.83 -6.06 -11.03
N PRO A 28 -15.72 -6.66 -11.53
CA PRO A 28 -14.44 -5.95 -11.70
C PRO A 28 -14.52 -4.77 -12.67
N LEU A 29 -15.29 -4.90 -13.76
CA LEU A 29 -15.45 -3.81 -14.74
C LEU A 29 -16.23 -2.63 -14.17
N GLU A 30 -17.26 -2.90 -13.37
CA GLU A 30 -18.04 -1.85 -12.70
C GLU A 30 -17.22 -1.17 -11.59
N HIS A 31 -16.40 -1.93 -10.88
CA HIS A 31 -15.51 -1.38 -9.88
C HIS A 31 -14.53 -0.37 -10.49
N ILE A 32 -13.96 -0.67 -11.66
CA ILE A 32 -13.07 0.24 -12.39
C ILE A 32 -13.86 1.46 -12.92
N SER A 33 -15.05 1.26 -13.49
CA SER A 33 -15.84 2.37 -14.04
C SER A 33 -16.33 3.35 -12.97
N GLN A 34 -16.44 2.90 -11.71
CA GLN A 34 -16.80 3.72 -10.56
C GLN A 34 -15.61 4.48 -9.93
N LEU A 35 -14.36 4.21 -10.33
CA LEU A 35 -13.18 4.90 -9.80
C LEU A 35 -13.28 6.44 -9.87
N PRO A 36 -13.71 7.08 -10.98
CA PRO A 36 -13.83 8.54 -11.06
C PRO A 36 -14.79 9.13 -10.02
N SER A 37 -15.87 8.42 -9.73
CA SER A 37 -16.90 8.81 -8.74
C SER A 37 -16.59 8.36 -7.32
N SER A 38 -15.56 7.53 -7.12
CA SER A 38 -15.26 6.95 -5.81
C SER A 38 -14.68 8.02 -4.87
N THR A 39 -15.40 8.36 -3.80
CA THR A 39 -14.97 9.35 -2.81
C THR A 39 -14.31 8.66 -1.61
N GLY A 40 -13.25 7.90 -1.84
CA GLY A 40 -12.45 7.33 -0.75
C GLY A 40 -11.83 8.44 0.10
N TYR A 41 -12.44 8.77 1.25
CA TYR A 41 -11.97 9.82 2.18
C TYR A 41 -11.69 11.18 1.51
N GLY A 42 -12.46 11.53 0.48
CA GLY A 42 -12.29 12.79 -0.28
C GLY A 42 -11.16 12.78 -1.32
N MET A 43 -10.47 11.64 -1.53
CA MET A 43 -9.35 11.52 -2.49
C MET A 43 -9.76 11.16 -3.92
N GLY A 44 -11.07 10.97 -4.18
CA GLY A 44 -11.54 10.66 -5.54
C GLY A 44 -10.92 9.37 -6.10
N ALA A 45 -10.70 9.34 -7.42
CA ALA A 45 -10.00 8.26 -8.12
C ALA A 45 -8.56 8.01 -7.64
N PHE A 46 -7.95 8.94 -6.89
CA PHE A 46 -6.57 8.82 -6.42
C PHE A 46 -6.44 8.08 -5.08
N HIS A 47 -7.55 7.76 -4.40
CA HIS A 47 -7.51 7.08 -3.11
C HIS A 47 -6.67 5.79 -3.10
N PRO A 48 -6.63 4.93 -4.15
CA PRO A 48 -5.81 3.71 -4.12
C PRO A 48 -4.31 4.04 -4.05
N ILE A 49 -3.88 5.07 -4.78
CA ILE A 49 -2.48 5.52 -4.78
C ILE A 49 -2.15 6.22 -3.46
N GLY A 50 -3.04 7.10 -2.97
CA GLY A 50 -2.86 7.80 -1.70
C GLY A 50 -2.68 6.84 -0.51
N PHE A 51 -3.54 5.82 -0.41
CA PHE A 51 -3.41 4.80 0.64
C PHE A 51 -2.16 3.94 0.48
N THR A 52 -1.77 3.62 -0.76
CA THR A 52 -0.53 2.87 -1.02
C THR A 52 0.69 3.67 -0.58
N ILE A 53 0.74 4.98 -0.86
CA ILE A 53 1.83 5.86 -0.42
C ILE A 53 1.90 5.89 1.11
N LEU A 54 0.76 6.05 1.79
CA LEU A 54 0.70 6.06 3.24
C LEU A 54 1.18 4.73 3.84
N ALA A 55 0.69 3.60 3.34
CA ALA A 55 1.08 2.27 3.80
C ALA A 55 2.56 1.99 3.53
N TYR A 56 3.07 2.36 2.36
CA TYR A 56 4.49 2.23 2.02
C TYR A 56 5.38 3.10 2.92
N ALA A 57 4.94 4.32 3.25
CA ALA A 57 5.65 5.20 4.17
C ALA A 57 5.72 4.60 5.58
N LEU A 58 4.60 4.08 6.10
CA LEU A 58 4.54 3.39 7.39
C LEU A 58 5.44 2.15 7.41
N PHE A 59 5.34 1.30 6.39
CA PHE A 59 6.20 0.12 6.25
C PHE A 59 7.68 0.50 6.26
N SER A 60 8.05 1.52 5.47
CA SER A 60 9.43 2.02 5.39
C SER A 60 9.91 2.57 6.73
N PHE A 61 9.06 3.30 7.45
CA PHE A 61 9.35 3.83 8.77
C PHE A 61 9.67 2.70 9.77
N PHE A 62 8.81 1.68 9.86
CA PHE A 62 9.06 0.53 10.73
C PHE A 62 10.30 -0.27 10.33
N ALA A 63 10.53 -0.46 9.03
CA ALA A 63 11.72 -1.17 8.54
C ALA A 63 13.02 -0.43 8.93
N ILE A 64 13.02 0.90 8.88
CA ILE A 64 14.14 1.73 9.31
C ILE A 64 14.37 1.59 10.81
N ILE A 65 13.31 1.67 11.63
CA ILE A 65 13.40 1.50 13.09
C ILE A 65 13.95 0.13 13.42
N PHE A 66 13.37 -0.93 12.85
CA PHE A 66 13.81 -2.30 13.08
C PHE A 66 15.29 -2.49 12.74
N LYS A 67 15.73 -1.94 11.61
CA LYS A 67 17.16 -2.00 11.21
C LYS A 67 18.04 -1.27 12.22
N LYS A 68 17.64 -0.10 12.71
CA LYS A 68 18.40 0.64 13.74
C LYS A 68 18.49 -0.15 15.04
N VAL A 69 17.37 -0.67 15.52
CA VAL A 69 17.30 -1.48 16.74
C VAL A 69 18.19 -2.72 16.59
N LYS A 70 18.06 -3.48 15.50
CA LYS A 70 18.91 -4.65 15.23
C LYS A 70 20.39 -4.30 15.26
N ASN A 71 20.79 -3.19 14.64
CA ASN A 71 22.18 -2.76 14.59
C ASN A 71 22.75 -2.44 15.98
N ILE A 72 21.95 -1.92 16.91
CA ILE A 72 22.38 -1.67 18.29
C ILE A 72 22.77 -2.99 18.96
N PHE A 73 21.93 -4.02 18.84
CA PHE A 73 22.18 -5.31 19.46
C PHE A 73 23.31 -6.11 18.79
N THR A 74 23.47 -6.02 17.46
CA THR A 74 24.52 -6.76 16.76
C THR A 74 25.89 -6.12 16.83
N LYS A 75 25.99 -4.81 17.09
CA LYS A 75 27.28 -4.09 17.20
C LYS A 75 27.88 -4.17 18.62
N SER A 76 27.15 -4.78 19.56
CA SER A 76 27.58 -5.04 20.93
C SER A 76 28.21 -6.43 21.13
N ASN A 77 28.27 -7.25 20.08
CA ASN A 77 29.01 -8.52 20.02
C ASN A 77 30.25 -8.35 19.13
#